data_AF-A0A914PSS4-F1
#
_entry.id   AF-A0A914PSS4-F1
#
_cell.length_a   1.000
_cell.length_b   1.000
_cell.length_c   1.000
_cell.angle_alpha   90.00
_cell.angle_beta   90.00
_cell.angle_gamma   90.00
#
_symmetry.space_group_name_H-M   'P 1'
#
loop_
_entity.id
_entity.type
_entity.pdbx_description
1 polymer ?
#
loop_
_entity_poly.entity_id
_entity_poly.type
_entity_poly.pdbx_seq_one_letter_code
_entity_poly.pdbx_strand_id
1 'polypeptide(L)'
;MPLNANYPVTYNDTTEIFQYIIKIATDPAQPVKNFRILIYNGDVDTVCNFLGDAWHMDNIASLTNLTASDRMPWVFRNQYAGYHQPYSKIYNNGANTFTLDVLTVKGSGHFVPNDKQGPSLQMITNFIRGSNNYNSTNNFQVKPSPQPGLAATDATSPTTATTTTSDANFICVNYIFVLSIYVFSLFVKLVESQTGNSSNDPLIVWFTGGPGCSSVGSFYQEMGPFYVNSDGKTLFENIYAWNKYANVLAIESPIGVGFSYNTDNPKNFTIGDDLTAQQNHDALADFFNNVQNRYKNRQWFLASESYGGIYVPTLTKLVFNSIIAGSFPNPNFSGIAIGNGLMNARINTNSQVEAALDLDGNYIDSMNIYQYCYSKSQKEQTKEILKKKIQTLLRQKYHSGDEVPKPYLSHGENDQTADKINYDNSDNQFGYPCYNNYRAWTYLSQLETKQAFHIDDDWIKANITWEGCNGELGDKYPTKYDDTTDLFKYIIRTVTSSTKYFEDFKILIYNGDADTVCNFLGDSWFIDGVAKDMNFTVPRAEYTISLTIIIF
;
A
#
# COMPACT_ATOMS: atom_id res chain seq x y z
N MET A 1 27.69 2.15 13.96
CA MET A 1 26.64 1.61 14.85
C MET A 1 26.65 2.26 16.25
N PRO A 2 26.20 3.51 16.44
CA PRO A 2 26.08 4.13 17.78
C PRO A 2 24.66 4.10 18.37
N LEU A 3 23.63 3.77 17.56
CA LEU A 3 22.23 3.85 17.98
C LEU A 3 21.89 2.78 19.05
N ASN A 4 22.34 1.54 18.85
CA ASN A 4 22.05 0.42 19.76
C ASN A 4 22.84 0.52 21.09
N ALA A 5 23.99 1.20 21.09
CA ALA A 5 24.83 1.31 22.28
C ALA A 5 24.27 2.27 23.35
N ASN A 6 23.36 3.16 22.95
CA ASN A 6 22.82 4.23 23.81
C ASN A 6 21.31 4.12 24.03
N TYR A 7 20.66 3.01 23.64
CA TYR A 7 19.24 2.82 23.85
C TYR A 7 18.97 2.18 25.23
N PRO A 8 18.33 2.91 26.18
CA PRO A 8 17.98 2.33 27.46
C PRO A 8 16.75 1.42 27.28
N VAL A 9 16.98 0.12 27.27
CA VAL A 9 15.89 -0.86 27.30
C VAL A 9 15.08 -0.62 28.58
N THR A 10 13.84 -0.16 28.40
CA THR A 10 12.98 0.23 29.51
C THR A 10 12.26 -0.98 30.11
N TYR A 11 11.99 -2.00 29.28
CA TYR A 11 11.33 -3.24 29.68
C TYR A 11 11.97 -4.43 28.97
N ASN A 12 12.54 -5.35 29.74
CA ASN A 12 13.01 -6.65 29.24
C ASN A 12 11.89 -7.71 29.27
N ASP A 13 10.72 -7.34 29.79
CA ASP A 13 9.56 -8.19 30.03
C ASP A 13 8.30 -7.31 29.92
N THR A 14 7.33 -7.75 29.12
CA THR A 14 6.07 -7.02 28.91
C THR A 14 4.95 -7.50 29.85
N THR A 15 5.27 -8.32 30.86
CA THR A 15 4.30 -8.84 31.83
C THR A 15 3.41 -7.75 32.44
N GLU A 16 4.02 -6.69 32.96
CA GLU A 16 3.28 -5.60 33.59
C GLU A 16 2.37 -4.85 32.59
N ILE A 17 2.78 -4.77 31.32
CA ILE A 17 2.01 -4.14 30.25
C ILE A 17 0.76 -4.97 29.94
N PHE A 18 0.91 -6.29 29.76
CA PHE A 18 -0.24 -7.17 29.52
C PHE A 18 -1.19 -7.22 30.71
N GLN A 19 -0.68 -7.25 31.94
CA GLN A 19 -1.50 -7.15 33.15
C GLN A 19 -2.30 -5.84 33.18
N TYR A 20 -1.67 -4.72 32.82
CA TYR A 20 -2.34 -3.43 32.72
C TYR A 20 -3.45 -3.43 31.66
N ILE A 21 -3.17 -3.92 30.44
CA ILE A 21 -4.15 -4.01 29.35
C ILE A 21 -5.36 -4.85 29.78
N ILE A 22 -5.12 -6.04 30.35
CA ILE A 22 -6.19 -6.94 30.79
C ILE A 22 -7.00 -6.32 31.92
N LYS A 23 -6.34 -5.65 32.87
CA LYS A 23 -7.00 -4.94 33.97
C LYS A 23 -7.95 -3.87 33.44
N ILE A 24 -7.51 -3.02 32.52
CA ILE A 24 -8.34 -1.96 31.94
C ILE A 24 -9.45 -2.55 31.06
N ALA A 25 -9.14 -3.52 30.20
CA ALA A 25 -10.13 -4.13 29.31
C ALA A 25 -11.26 -4.84 30.06
N THR A 26 -10.96 -5.37 31.26
CA THR A 26 -11.93 -6.10 32.10
C THR A 26 -12.46 -5.29 33.28
N ASP A 27 -12.18 -3.98 33.34
CA ASP A 27 -12.64 -3.09 34.41
C ASP A 27 -14.18 -2.98 34.42
N PRO A 28 -14.88 -3.35 35.51
CA PRO A 28 -16.32 -3.21 35.61
C PRO A 28 -16.82 -1.76 35.52
N ALA A 29 -15.98 -0.76 35.85
CA ALA A 29 -16.36 0.65 35.83
C ALA A 29 -16.31 1.28 34.42
N GLN A 30 -15.48 0.75 33.52
CA GLN A 30 -15.30 1.21 32.14
C GLN A 30 -15.04 0.02 31.19
N PRO A 31 -16.02 -0.89 31.02
CA PRO A 31 -15.77 -2.14 30.31
C PRO A 31 -15.62 -1.89 28.81
N VAL A 32 -14.46 -2.23 28.26
CA VAL A 32 -14.28 -2.35 26.80
C VAL A 32 -15.14 -3.52 26.34
N LYS A 33 -15.96 -3.38 25.29
CA LYS A 33 -16.85 -4.46 24.86
C LYS A 33 -16.09 -5.50 24.04
N ASN A 34 -16.10 -6.76 24.50
CA ASN A 34 -15.58 -7.93 23.77
C ASN A 34 -14.16 -7.76 23.22
N PHE A 35 -13.23 -7.28 24.05
CA PHE A 35 -11.86 -7.01 23.63
C PHE A 35 -11.10 -8.31 23.31
N ARG A 36 -10.41 -8.34 22.16
CA ARG A 36 -9.68 -9.52 21.68
C ARG A 36 -8.21 -9.19 21.40
N ILE A 37 -7.32 -10.10 21.77
CA ILE A 37 -5.89 -10.06 21.44
C ILE A 37 -5.56 -11.31 20.63
N LEU A 38 -4.76 -11.15 19.57
CA LEU A 38 -4.17 -12.24 18.80
C LEU A 38 -2.64 -12.15 18.90
N ILE A 39 -2.03 -13.19 19.45
CA ILE A 39 -0.59 -13.44 19.35
C ILE A 39 -0.42 -14.55 18.32
N TYR A 40 0.45 -14.37 17.34
CA TYR A 40 0.72 -15.40 16.35
C TYR A 40 2.20 -15.47 16.01
N ASN A 41 2.68 -16.69 15.80
CA ASN A 41 4.07 -16.97 15.45
C ASN A 41 4.16 -17.91 14.26
N GLY A 42 5.23 -17.77 13.49
CA GLY A 42 5.67 -18.84 12.63
C GLY A 42 6.29 -19.96 13.46
N ASP A 43 5.94 -21.22 13.20
CA ASP A 43 6.48 -22.34 14.00
C ASP A 43 7.92 -22.73 13.62
N VAL A 44 8.51 -22.12 12.58
CA VAL A 44 9.94 -22.23 12.25
C VAL A 44 10.72 -20.94 12.51
N ASP A 45 10.10 -19.92 13.12
CA ASP A 45 10.82 -18.75 13.61
C ASP A 45 11.65 -19.14 14.84
N THR A 46 12.97 -19.15 14.69
CA THR A 46 13.89 -19.45 15.79
C THR A 46 14.34 -18.21 16.56
N VAL A 47 14.09 -17.01 16.02
CA VAL A 47 14.47 -15.73 16.63
C VAL A 47 13.40 -15.29 17.61
N CYS A 48 12.13 -15.24 17.17
CA CYS A 48 10.96 -14.97 17.99
C CYS A 48 10.11 -16.23 18.12
N ASN A 49 10.65 -17.20 18.86
CA ASN A 49 10.11 -18.55 18.87
C ASN A 49 8.73 -18.64 19.55
N PHE A 50 7.86 -19.44 18.96
CA PHE A 50 6.48 -19.62 19.43
C PHE A 50 6.36 -20.21 20.85
N LEU A 51 7.38 -20.91 21.35
CA LEU A 51 7.35 -21.47 22.72
C LEU A 51 7.53 -20.36 23.75
N GLY A 52 8.42 -19.40 23.50
CA GLY A 52 8.62 -18.24 24.36
C GLY A 52 7.34 -17.42 24.53
N ASP A 53 6.69 -17.11 23.42
CA ASP A 53 5.44 -16.34 23.43
C ASP A 53 4.29 -17.13 24.08
N ALA A 54 4.18 -18.43 23.82
CA ALA A 54 3.18 -19.29 24.46
C ALA A 54 3.38 -19.35 25.98
N TRP A 55 4.61 -19.59 26.46
CA TRP A 55 4.90 -19.63 27.89
C TRP A 55 4.71 -18.29 28.58
N HIS A 56 5.05 -17.20 27.89
CA HIS A 56 4.81 -15.86 28.39
C HIS A 56 3.31 -15.62 28.54
N MET A 57 2.48 -15.97 27.55
CA MET A 57 1.03 -15.83 27.63
C MET A 57 0.38 -16.76 28.66
N ASP A 58 0.91 -17.97 28.87
CA ASP A 58 0.51 -18.84 29.99
C ASP A 58 0.74 -18.17 31.35
N ASN A 59 1.91 -17.53 31.52
CA ASN A 59 2.22 -16.78 32.73
C ASN A 59 1.26 -15.59 32.93
N ILE A 60 0.99 -14.81 31.88
CA ILE A 60 0.01 -13.71 31.91
C ILE A 60 -1.37 -14.21 32.30
N ALA A 61 -1.83 -15.31 31.71
CA ALA A 61 -3.12 -15.90 32.00
C ALA A 61 -3.26 -16.26 33.48
N SER A 62 -2.24 -16.90 34.05
CA SER A 62 -2.18 -17.21 35.48
C SER A 62 -2.22 -15.95 36.34
N LEU A 63 -1.46 -14.91 35.99
CA LEU A 63 -1.36 -13.68 36.77
C LEU A 63 -2.62 -12.79 36.71
N THR A 64 -3.46 -12.96 35.69
CA THR A 64 -4.64 -12.11 35.43
C THR A 64 -5.97 -12.85 35.57
N ASN A 65 -5.93 -14.11 35.98
CA ASN A 65 -7.06 -15.02 36.10
C ASN A 65 -7.82 -15.20 34.77
N LEU A 66 -7.10 -15.32 33.65
CA LEU A 66 -7.68 -15.82 32.41
C LEU A 66 -7.80 -17.35 32.50
N THR A 67 -8.89 -17.88 31.97
CA THR A 67 -9.08 -19.33 31.80
C THR A 67 -8.41 -19.76 30.50
N ALA A 68 -7.34 -20.56 30.62
CA ALA A 68 -6.69 -21.19 29.47
C ALA A 68 -7.50 -22.40 29.01
N SER A 69 -7.61 -22.57 27.69
CA SER A 69 -8.18 -23.77 27.06
C SER A 69 -7.06 -24.67 26.52
N ASP A 70 -7.42 -25.89 26.12
CA ASP A 70 -6.50 -26.80 25.46
C ASP A 70 -5.95 -26.20 24.15
N ARG A 71 -4.67 -26.49 23.87
CA ARG A 71 -4.05 -26.15 22.59
C ARG A 71 -4.54 -27.11 21.51
N MET A 72 -5.28 -26.58 20.54
CA MET A 72 -5.94 -27.37 19.50
C MET A 72 -5.31 -27.10 18.14
N PRO A 73 -5.19 -28.10 17.25
CA PRO A 73 -4.78 -27.85 15.89
C PRO A 73 -5.85 -27.08 15.12
N TRP A 74 -5.44 -26.24 14.19
CA TRP A 74 -6.33 -25.66 13.20
C TRP A 74 -5.94 -26.06 11.77
N VAL A 75 -6.91 -26.07 10.87
CA VAL A 75 -6.76 -26.62 9.51
C VAL A 75 -7.05 -25.60 8.43
N PHE A 76 -6.24 -25.64 7.37
CA PHE A 76 -6.45 -24.94 6.12
C PHE A 76 -6.50 -25.98 5.00
N ARG A 77 -7.59 -26.02 4.22
CA ARG A 77 -7.81 -27.00 3.13
C ARG A 77 -7.51 -28.45 3.52
N ASN A 78 -8.04 -28.90 4.67
CA ASN A 78 -7.85 -30.25 5.21
C ASN A 78 -6.40 -30.60 5.60
N GLN A 79 -5.51 -29.62 5.72
CA GLN A 79 -4.15 -29.80 6.24
C GLN A 79 -3.97 -28.98 7.52
N TYR A 80 -3.12 -29.46 8.43
CA TYR A 80 -2.75 -28.69 9.62
C TYR A 80 -2.09 -27.38 9.22
N ALA A 81 -2.71 -26.28 9.59
CA ALA A 81 -2.22 -24.93 9.38
C ALA A 81 -1.46 -24.40 10.60
N GLY A 82 -1.58 -25.08 11.74
CA GLY A 82 -0.82 -24.82 12.96
C GLY A 82 -1.62 -25.18 14.20
N TYR A 83 -1.34 -24.52 15.32
CA TYR A 83 -2.03 -24.72 16.59
C TYR A 83 -2.59 -23.40 17.12
N HIS A 84 -3.67 -23.48 17.88
CA HIS A 84 -4.35 -22.35 18.50
C HIS A 84 -4.62 -22.69 19.97
N GLN A 85 -4.31 -21.77 20.88
CA GLN A 85 -4.63 -21.86 22.29
C GLN A 85 -5.39 -20.59 22.73
N PRO A 86 -6.68 -20.72 23.05
CA PRO A 86 -7.48 -19.60 23.54
C PRO A 86 -7.40 -19.44 25.06
N TYR A 87 -7.34 -18.20 25.50
CA TYR A 87 -7.46 -17.76 26.88
C TYR A 87 -8.63 -16.79 26.99
N SER A 88 -9.44 -16.89 28.04
CA SER A 88 -10.64 -16.04 28.14
C SER A 88 -11.00 -15.64 29.56
N LYS A 89 -11.74 -14.54 29.67
CA LYS A 89 -12.37 -14.11 30.92
C LYS A 89 -13.72 -13.47 30.66
N ILE A 90 -14.73 -13.96 31.35
CA ILE A 90 -16.08 -13.40 31.32
C ILE A 90 -16.18 -12.35 32.42
N TYR A 91 -16.71 -11.18 32.10
CA TYR A 91 -16.88 -10.07 33.05
C TYR A 91 -18.22 -9.36 32.80
N ASN A 92 -18.52 -8.38 33.65
CA ASN A 92 -19.78 -7.63 33.60
C ASN A 92 -21.02 -8.56 33.60
N ASN A 93 -21.08 -9.47 34.59
CA ASN A 93 -22.18 -10.43 34.79
C ASN A 93 -22.50 -11.31 33.56
N GLY A 94 -21.50 -11.64 32.75
CA GLY A 94 -21.71 -12.49 31.56
C GLY A 94 -21.99 -11.72 30.28
N ALA A 95 -22.05 -10.39 30.31
CA ALA A 95 -22.37 -9.59 29.13
C ALA A 95 -21.19 -9.47 28.15
N ASN A 96 -19.95 -9.59 28.65
CA ASN A 96 -18.75 -9.36 27.85
C ASN A 96 -17.71 -10.47 28.07
N THR A 97 -16.94 -10.76 27.03
CA THR A 97 -15.84 -11.73 27.07
C THR A 97 -14.55 -11.11 26.57
N PHE A 98 -13.49 -11.22 27.36
CA PHE A 98 -12.12 -10.92 26.95
C PHE A 98 -11.54 -12.20 26.36
N THR A 99 -10.92 -12.14 25.20
CA THR A 99 -10.22 -13.29 24.59
C THR A 99 -8.80 -12.93 24.21
N LEU A 100 -7.85 -13.80 24.54
CA LEU A 100 -6.48 -13.77 24.04
C LEU A 100 -6.24 -15.09 23.33
N ASP A 101 -5.90 -15.04 22.06
CA ASP A 101 -5.64 -16.21 21.24
C ASP A 101 -4.15 -16.27 20.91
N VAL A 102 -3.48 -17.40 21.20
CA VAL A 102 -2.09 -17.65 20.79
C VAL A 102 -2.06 -18.69 19.69
N LEU A 103 -1.50 -18.35 18.53
CA LEU A 103 -1.48 -19.22 17.36
C LEU A 103 -0.07 -19.48 16.85
N THR A 104 0.11 -20.66 16.28
CA THR A 104 1.23 -20.94 15.39
C THR A 104 0.72 -21.12 13.97
N VAL A 105 1.56 -20.75 13.02
CA VAL A 105 1.36 -21.00 11.59
C VAL A 105 2.44 -21.95 11.09
N LYS A 106 2.01 -23.10 10.60
CA LYS A 106 2.86 -24.24 10.28
C LYS A 106 3.73 -23.98 9.05
N GLY A 107 5.03 -24.20 9.19
CA GLY A 107 6.06 -24.01 8.17
C GLY A 107 6.33 -22.55 7.84
N SER A 108 6.02 -21.64 8.76
CA SER A 108 6.20 -20.19 8.62
C SER A 108 7.32 -19.69 9.53
N GLY A 109 8.13 -18.74 9.06
CA GLY A 109 9.12 -18.01 9.85
C GLY A 109 8.53 -16.73 10.43
N HIS A 110 9.40 -15.75 10.69
CA HIS A 110 9.05 -14.48 11.33
C HIS A 110 7.95 -13.71 10.57
N PHE A 111 7.95 -13.79 9.23
CA PHE A 111 7.02 -13.07 8.37
C PHE A 111 5.83 -13.93 7.96
N VAL A 112 4.96 -14.27 8.91
CA VAL A 112 3.81 -15.16 8.71
C VAL A 112 2.89 -14.82 7.53
N PRO A 113 2.50 -13.54 7.31
CA PRO A 113 1.69 -13.18 6.16
C PRO A 113 2.39 -13.44 4.82
N ASN A 114 3.73 -13.39 4.79
CA ASN A 114 4.53 -13.66 3.61
C ASN A 114 4.70 -15.17 3.37
N ASP A 115 5.15 -15.91 4.38
CA ASP A 115 5.54 -17.32 4.21
C ASP A 115 4.34 -18.26 4.00
N LYS A 116 3.15 -17.88 4.50
CA LYS A 116 1.92 -18.68 4.46
C LYS A 116 0.68 -17.82 4.23
N GLN A 117 0.56 -17.20 3.06
CA GLN A 117 -0.50 -16.24 2.72
C GLN A 117 -1.92 -16.80 2.96
N GLY A 118 -2.19 -18.03 2.50
CA GLY A 118 -3.51 -18.67 2.65
C GLY A 118 -3.92 -18.93 4.11
N PRO A 119 -3.12 -19.70 4.88
CA PRO A 119 -3.31 -19.85 6.31
C PRO A 119 -3.39 -18.52 7.06
N SER A 120 -2.50 -17.57 6.78
CA SER A 120 -2.50 -16.24 7.40
C SER A 120 -3.79 -15.47 7.14
N LEU A 121 -4.31 -15.50 5.90
CA LEU A 121 -5.59 -14.89 5.56
C LEU A 121 -6.76 -15.55 6.31
N GLN A 122 -6.80 -16.88 6.38
CA GLN A 122 -7.82 -17.59 7.16
C GLN A 122 -7.73 -17.23 8.65
N MET A 123 -6.52 -17.14 9.19
CA MET A 123 -6.24 -16.76 10.57
C MET A 123 -6.78 -15.37 10.89
N ILE A 124 -6.34 -14.34 10.17
CA ILE A 124 -6.75 -12.96 10.46
C ILE A 124 -8.24 -12.74 10.21
N THR A 125 -8.82 -13.40 9.20
CA THR A 125 -10.27 -13.32 8.94
C THR A 125 -11.08 -13.89 10.09
N ASN A 126 -10.68 -15.04 10.63
CA ASN A 126 -11.38 -15.66 11.76
C ASN A 126 -11.24 -14.82 13.04
N PHE A 127 -10.09 -14.18 13.26
CA PHE A 127 -9.90 -13.22 14.35
C PHE A 127 -10.81 -11.99 14.21
N ILE A 128 -10.80 -11.31 13.06
CA ILE A 128 -11.61 -10.08 12.83
C ILE A 128 -13.10 -10.37 12.95
N ARG A 129 -13.57 -11.53 12.49
CA ARG A 129 -14.99 -11.92 12.50
C ARG A 129 -15.52 -12.36 13.87
N GLY A 130 -14.72 -12.28 14.94
CA GLY A 130 -15.18 -12.73 16.25
C GLY A 130 -15.23 -14.26 16.39
N SER A 131 -14.64 -15.03 15.45
CA SER A 131 -14.64 -16.49 15.54
C SER A 131 -13.61 -16.97 16.56
N ASN A 132 -14.02 -17.90 17.44
CA ASN A 132 -13.10 -18.67 18.29
C ASN A 132 -12.65 -19.97 17.61
N ASN A 133 -13.17 -20.26 16.40
CA ASN A 133 -12.83 -21.42 15.61
C ASN A 133 -12.04 -20.99 14.37
N TYR A 134 -10.74 -21.30 14.35
CA TYR A 134 -9.86 -20.99 13.24
C TYR A 134 -9.94 -21.99 12.07
N ASN A 135 -10.80 -23.01 12.14
CA ASN A 135 -11.05 -23.97 11.05
C ASN A 135 -12.09 -23.49 10.03
N SER A 136 -12.76 -22.35 10.28
CA SER A 136 -13.72 -21.82 9.32
C SER A 136 -12.99 -21.40 8.05
N THR A 137 -13.33 -22.06 6.94
CA THR A 137 -12.81 -21.75 5.61
C THR A 137 -13.54 -20.58 4.96
N ASN A 138 -14.60 -20.04 5.58
CA ASN A 138 -15.41 -18.89 5.12
C ASN A 138 -15.72 -18.89 3.60
N ASN A 139 -15.71 -20.05 2.94
CA ASN A 139 -15.76 -20.23 1.48
C ASN A 139 -14.82 -19.31 0.68
N PHE A 140 -13.55 -19.19 1.08
CA PHE A 140 -12.55 -18.49 0.27
C PHE A 140 -12.46 -19.12 -1.14
N GLN A 141 -12.79 -18.36 -2.20
CA GLN A 141 -12.49 -18.72 -3.57
C GLN A 141 -11.00 -18.48 -3.81
N VAL A 142 -10.24 -19.58 -3.88
CA VAL A 142 -8.77 -19.54 -4.00
C VAL A 142 -8.29 -20.24 -5.28
N LYS A 143 -9.23 -20.58 -6.16
CA LYS A 143 -8.94 -20.95 -7.55
C LYS A 143 -9.14 -19.69 -8.40
N PRO A 144 -8.09 -19.16 -9.03
CA PRO A 144 -8.26 -18.13 -10.05
C PRO A 144 -9.22 -18.65 -11.11
N SER A 145 -10.31 -17.91 -11.40
CA SER A 145 -11.19 -18.23 -12.52
C SER A 145 -10.69 -17.49 -13.77
N PRO A 146 -10.39 -18.21 -14.88
CA PRO A 146 -10.10 -17.56 -16.16
C PRO A 146 -11.31 -16.74 -16.61
N GLN A 147 -11.11 -15.48 -17.01
CA GLN A 147 -12.18 -14.64 -17.53
C GLN A 147 -12.06 -14.52 -19.06
N PRO A 148 -13.17 -14.61 -19.81
CA PRO A 148 -13.17 -14.18 -21.21
C PRO A 148 -12.81 -12.69 -21.28
N GLY A 149 -12.08 -12.28 -22.32
CA GLY A 149 -11.91 -10.85 -22.62
C GLY A 149 -13.27 -10.18 -22.86
N LEU A 150 -13.36 -8.89 -22.55
CA LEU A 150 -14.59 -8.09 -22.70
C LEU A 150 -15.13 -8.19 -24.14
N ALA A 151 -16.43 -8.49 -24.29
CA ALA A 151 -17.09 -8.50 -25.59
C ALA A 151 -17.60 -7.10 -25.94
N ALA A 152 -17.53 -6.72 -27.21
CA ALA A 152 -17.96 -5.41 -27.73
C ALA A 152 -19.44 -5.07 -27.46
N THR A 153 -20.25 -6.03 -27.01
CA THR A 153 -21.69 -5.85 -26.70
C THR A 153 -21.98 -5.29 -25.31
N ASP A 154 -20.98 -5.21 -24.42
CA ASP A 154 -21.16 -4.67 -23.06
C ASP A 154 -21.19 -3.13 -23.02
N ALA A 155 -21.01 -2.48 -24.19
CA ALA A 155 -21.12 -1.04 -24.37
C ALA A 155 -22.59 -0.61 -24.59
N THR A 156 -23.32 -0.36 -23.50
CA THR A 156 -24.56 0.44 -23.56
C THR A 156 -24.38 1.78 -22.86
N SER A 157 -24.79 2.85 -23.56
CA SER A 157 -24.82 4.26 -23.14
C SER A 157 -25.43 4.52 -21.74
N PRO A 158 -25.14 5.69 -21.13
CA PRO A 158 -25.56 6.03 -19.78
C PRO A 158 -27.07 6.18 -19.70
N THR A 159 -27.73 5.06 -19.44
CA THR A 159 -29.08 5.02 -18.93
C THR A 159 -29.03 4.29 -17.62
N THR A 160 -29.81 4.78 -16.67
CA THR A 160 -30.01 4.27 -15.31
C THR A 160 -30.15 2.75 -15.34
N ALA A 161 -29.05 2.02 -15.24
CA ALA A 161 -29.05 0.57 -15.34
C ALA A 161 -29.54 -0.01 -14.02
N THR A 162 -30.86 -0.13 -13.90
CA THR A 162 -31.48 -1.17 -13.08
C THR A 162 -31.47 -2.44 -13.92
N THR A 163 -30.48 -3.31 -13.71
CA THR A 163 -30.51 -4.65 -14.29
C THR A 163 -30.27 -5.69 -13.19
N THR A 164 -31.37 -6.31 -12.82
CA THR A 164 -31.45 -7.63 -12.23
C THR A 164 -30.92 -8.65 -13.22
N THR A 165 -29.68 -9.12 -13.03
CA THR A 165 -29.20 -10.38 -13.60
C THR A 165 -28.80 -11.31 -12.46
N SER A 166 -29.33 -12.52 -12.53
CA SER A 166 -29.35 -13.55 -11.48
C SER A 166 -28.05 -14.36 -11.35
N ASP A 167 -26.90 -13.79 -11.74
CA ASP A 167 -25.59 -14.39 -11.51
C ASP A 167 -24.97 -13.77 -10.25
N ALA A 168 -25.45 -14.25 -9.10
CA ALA A 168 -25.19 -13.71 -7.77
C ALA A 168 -23.74 -13.84 -7.25
N ASN A 169 -22.71 -13.85 -8.10
CA ASN A 169 -21.32 -13.99 -7.64
C ASN A 169 -20.33 -12.92 -8.12
N PHE A 170 -20.63 -12.07 -9.13
CA PHE A 170 -19.64 -11.10 -9.59
C PHE A 170 -20.28 -9.82 -10.12
N ILE A 171 -20.60 -8.91 -9.22
CA ILE A 171 -20.94 -7.52 -9.59
C ILE A 171 -19.73 -6.65 -9.18
N CYS A 172 -18.71 -6.60 -10.04
CA CYS A 172 -17.79 -5.46 -10.05
C CYS A 172 -18.44 -4.42 -10.96
N VAL A 173 -19.24 -3.51 -10.41
CA VAL A 173 -19.71 -2.37 -11.22
C VAL A 173 -18.51 -1.45 -11.45
N ASN A 174 -17.99 -1.47 -12.67
CA ASN A 174 -16.96 -0.53 -13.10
C ASN A 174 -17.67 0.75 -13.52
N TYR A 175 -17.29 1.87 -12.93
CA TYR A 175 -17.70 3.16 -13.44
C TYR A 175 -16.51 3.93 -13.96
N ILE A 176 -16.68 4.51 -15.13
CA ILE A 176 -15.63 5.24 -15.82
C ILE A 176 -16.16 6.63 -16.08
N PHE A 177 -15.38 7.62 -15.64
CA PHE A 177 -15.77 9.01 -15.74
C PHE A 177 -14.62 9.84 -16.27
N VAL A 178 -15.01 10.94 -16.87
CA VAL A 178 -14.13 12.04 -17.21
C VAL A 178 -14.48 13.19 -16.28
N LEU A 179 -13.49 13.66 -15.52
CA LEU A 179 -13.62 14.87 -14.70
C LEU A 179 -13.19 16.06 -15.55
N SER A 180 -14.15 16.68 -16.23
CA SER A 180 -13.93 17.86 -17.07
C SER A 180 -14.23 19.15 -16.30
N ILE A 181 -13.18 19.91 -16.01
CA ILE A 181 -13.27 21.32 -15.63
C ILE A 181 -12.79 22.11 -16.85
N TYR A 182 -13.34 23.30 -17.12
CA TYR A 182 -13.27 24.09 -18.38
C TYR A 182 -11.95 24.11 -19.21
N VAL A 183 -10.81 23.61 -18.71
CA VAL A 183 -9.48 23.57 -19.35
C VAL A 183 -8.72 22.23 -19.21
N PHE A 184 -9.26 21.19 -18.55
CA PHE A 184 -8.63 19.87 -18.46
C PHE A 184 -9.59 18.71 -18.21
N SER A 185 -9.13 17.49 -18.52
CA SER A 185 -9.85 16.23 -18.40
C SER A 185 -8.98 15.19 -17.68
N LEU A 186 -9.40 14.76 -16.48
CA LEU A 186 -8.77 13.61 -15.80
C LEU A 186 -9.63 12.36 -15.98
N PHE A 187 -9.01 11.31 -16.49
CA PHE A 187 -9.63 9.99 -16.58
C PHE A 187 -9.62 9.30 -15.21
N VAL A 188 -10.77 8.78 -14.81
CA VAL A 188 -10.90 8.04 -13.55
C VAL A 188 -11.58 6.70 -13.75
N LYS A 189 -11.13 5.72 -12.97
CA LYS A 189 -11.71 4.38 -12.93
C LYS A 189 -12.09 4.02 -11.50
N LEU A 190 -13.40 3.83 -11.28
CA LEU A 190 -13.96 3.37 -10.02
C LEU A 190 -14.29 1.88 -10.10
N VAL A 191 -13.80 1.12 -9.13
CA VAL A 191 -14.18 -0.28 -8.89
C VAL A 191 -14.88 -0.37 -7.54
N GLU A 192 -16.09 -0.92 -7.52
CA GLU A 192 -16.84 -1.06 -6.27
C GLU A 192 -16.29 -2.17 -5.36
N SER A 193 -16.60 -2.05 -4.08
CA SER A 193 -16.29 -3.06 -3.06
C SER A 193 -17.03 -4.38 -3.30
N GLN A 194 -16.35 -5.51 -3.09
CA GLN A 194 -16.87 -6.86 -3.29
C GLN A 194 -17.47 -7.51 -2.03
N THR A 195 -17.66 -6.76 -0.94
CA THR A 195 -18.22 -7.32 0.32
C THR A 195 -19.71 -7.67 0.24
N GLY A 196 -20.40 -7.25 -0.83
CA GLY A 196 -21.86 -7.21 -0.90
C GLY A 196 -22.49 -5.96 -0.26
N ASN A 197 -21.67 -5.02 0.22
CA ASN A 197 -22.09 -3.77 0.87
C ASN A 197 -21.37 -2.53 0.32
N SER A 198 -21.14 -2.48 -1.00
CA SER A 198 -20.43 -1.37 -1.66
C SER A 198 -21.03 0.00 -1.40
N SER A 199 -22.33 0.07 -1.07
CA SER A 199 -23.05 1.27 -0.66
C SER A 199 -22.72 1.81 0.74
N ASN A 200 -21.96 1.08 1.56
CA ASN A 200 -21.51 1.56 2.88
C ASN A 200 -19.98 1.49 3.05
N ASP A 201 -19.28 0.61 2.32
CA ASP A 201 -17.82 0.44 2.44
C ASP A 201 -17.01 1.68 2.06
N PRO A 202 -15.84 1.93 2.67
CA PRO A 202 -15.07 3.15 2.44
C PRO A 202 -14.62 3.31 0.97
N LEU A 203 -14.25 4.54 0.61
CA LEU A 203 -13.63 4.86 -0.69
C LEU A 203 -12.13 5.10 -0.52
N ILE A 204 -11.31 4.41 -1.29
CA ILE A 204 -9.88 4.67 -1.42
C ILE A 204 -9.65 5.36 -2.76
N VAL A 205 -9.06 6.55 -2.74
CA VAL A 205 -8.61 7.24 -3.96
C VAL A 205 -7.12 6.92 -4.16
N TRP A 206 -6.77 6.32 -5.29
CA TRP A 206 -5.43 5.86 -5.61
C TRP A 206 -4.75 6.74 -6.65
N PHE A 207 -3.49 7.09 -6.37
CA PHE A 207 -2.58 7.77 -7.29
C PHE A 207 -1.26 7.00 -7.43
N THR A 208 -0.88 6.69 -8.65
CA THR A 208 0.49 6.23 -8.95
C THR A 208 1.45 7.43 -9.04
N GLY A 209 2.74 7.16 -8.81
CA GLY A 209 3.78 8.19 -8.81
C GLY A 209 4.37 8.52 -10.19
N GLY A 210 5.69 8.40 -10.30
CA GLY A 210 6.48 8.83 -11.47
C GLY A 210 7.44 9.97 -11.12
N PRO A 211 7.11 11.25 -11.40
CA PRO A 211 5.81 11.78 -11.80
C PRO A 211 5.42 11.41 -13.24
N GLY A 212 4.12 11.27 -13.51
CA GLY A 212 3.61 11.02 -14.86
C GLY A 212 3.20 9.57 -15.17
N CYS A 213 3.07 8.71 -14.16
CA CYS A 213 2.68 7.32 -14.33
C CYS A 213 1.19 7.07 -14.07
N SER A 214 0.61 6.13 -14.80
CA SER A 214 -0.83 5.86 -14.81
C SER A 214 -1.30 5.01 -13.62
N SER A 215 -2.22 5.59 -12.84
CA SER A 215 -2.96 4.90 -11.78
C SER A 215 -3.85 3.77 -12.28
N VAL A 216 -4.34 3.84 -13.52
CA VAL A 216 -5.13 2.78 -14.12
C VAL A 216 -4.23 1.66 -14.63
N GLY A 217 -3.03 1.98 -15.10
CA GLY A 217 -1.98 1.00 -15.37
C GLY A 217 -1.66 0.16 -14.14
N SER A 218 -1.56 0.79 -12.96
CA SER A 218 -1.37 0.11 -11.67
C SER A 218 -2.53 -0.79 -11.27
N PHE A 219 -3.78 -0.47 -11.59
CA PHE A 219 -4.91 -1.40 -11.36
C PHE A 219 -4.71 -2.75 -12.05
N TYR A 220 -4.07 -2.76 -13.21
CA TYR A 220 -3.84 -3.96 -14.01
C TYR A 220 -2.54 -4.69 -13.69
N GLN A 221 -1.74 -4.16 -12.76
CA GLN A 221 -0.40 -4.65 -12.43
C GLN A 221 -0.19 -4.90 -10.94
N GLU A 222 -1.01 -4.29 -10.07
CA GLU A 222 -0.76 -4.25 -8.63
C GLU A 222 -2.03 -4.62 -7.84
N MET A 223 -2.90 -3.64 -7.59
CA MET A 223 -3.92 -3.72 -6.53
C MET A 223 -5.37 -3.78 -7.05
N GLY A 224 -5.58 -3.63 -8.36
CA GLY A 224 -6.92 -3.61 -8.95
C GLY A 224 -7.52 -5.01 -9.06
N PRO A 225 -8.81 -5.13 -9.44
CA PRO A 225 -9.55 -6.39 -9.43
C PRO A 225 -9.03 -7.45 -10.40
N PHE A 226 -8.24 -7.05 -11.40
CA PHE A 226 -7.78 -7.94 -12.46
C PHE A 226 -6.35 -7.62 -12.86
N TYR A 227 -5.60 -8.67 -13.17
CA TYR A 227 -4.33 -8.57 -13.88
C TYR A 227 -4.53 -8.90 -15.36
N VAL A 228 -3.64 -8.39 -16.22
CA VAL A 228 -3.62 -8.73 -17.65
C VAL A 228 -2.81 -10.01 -17.87
N ASN A 229 -3.35 -10.95 -18.64
CA ASN A 229 -2.67 -12.18 -19.03
C ASN A 229 -1.50 -11.92 -20.00
N SER A 230 -0.67 -12.93 -20.23
CA SER A 230 0.48 -12.85 -21.15
C SER A 230 0.11 -12.56 -22.60
N ASP A 231 -1.14 -12.84 -23.01
CA ASP A 231 -1.64 -12.49 -24.34
C ASP A 231 -1.92 -10.98 -24.53
N GLY A 232 -1.86 -10.19 -23.45
CA GLY A 232 -2.15 -8.75 -23.47
C GLY A 232 -3.61 -8.41 -23.77
N LYS A 233 -4.52 -9.40 -23.80
CA LYS A 233 -5.91 -9.28 -24.25
C LYS A 233 -6.91 -9.75 -23.21
N THR A 234 -6.61 -10.85 -22.52
CA THR A 234 -7.50 -11.41 -21.51
C THR A 234 -7.09 -10.99 -20.11
N LEU A 235 -8.04 -11.05 -19.18
CA LEU A 235 -7.84 -10.69 -17.79
C LEU A 235 -7.92 -11.95 -16.91
N PHE A 236 -7.26 -11.91 -15.75
CA PHE A 236 -7.46 -12.88 -14.69
C PHE A 236 -7.68 -12.16 -13.35
N GLU A 237 -8.50 -12.77 -12.49
CA GLU A 237 -8.87 -12.16 -11.20
C GLU A 237 -7.65 -11.98 -10.29
N ASN A 238 -7.53 -10.78 -9.73
CA ASN A 238 -6.69 -10.52 -8.58
C ASN A 238 -7.47 -10.83 -7.30
N ILE A 239 -7.21 -11.99 -6.71
CA ILE A 239 -7.88 -12.41 -5.47
C ILE A 239 -7.46 -11.58 -4.24
N TYR A 240 -6.43 -10.73 -4.36
CA TYR A 240 -5.90 -9.84 -3.32
C TYR A 240 -6.19 -8.36 -3.59
N ALA A 241 -7.07 -8.05 -4.54
CA ALA A 241 -7.40 -6.67 -4.90
C ALA A 241 -7.89 -5.87 -3.69
N TRP A 242 -7.56 -4.58 -3.59
CA TRP A 242 -8.06 -3.79 -2.45
C TRP A 242 -9.58 -3.58 -2.53
N ASN A 243 -10.17 -3.71 -3.72
CA ASN A 243 -11.62 -3.66 -3.87
C ASN A 243 -12.35 -4.88 -3.29
N LYS A 244 -11.64 -5.83 -2.67
CA LYS A 244 -12.27 -6.86 -1.83
C LYS A 244 -12.98 -6.27 -0.61
N TYR A 245 -12.57 -5.09 -0.12
CA TYR A 245 -13.12 -4.48 1.10
C TYR A 245 -13.42 -2.98 1.01
N ALA A 246 -13.07 -2.32 -0.09
CA ALA A 246 -13.31 -0.89 -0.30
C ALA A 246 -13.74 -0.60 -1.73
N ASN A 247 -14.40 0.53 -1.94
CA ASN A 247 -14.49 1.11 -3.27
C ASN A 247 -13.13 1.72 -3.59
N VAL A 248 -12.60 1.55 -4.81
CA VAL A 248 -11.30 2.12 -5.18
C VAL A 248 -11.43 2.96 -6.45
N LEU A 249 -11.03 4.22 -6.36
CA LEU A 249 -11.01 5.19 -7.46
C LEU A 249 -9.56 5.45 -7.87
N ALA A 250 -9.11 4.92 -9.01
CA ALA A 250 -7.86 5.34 -9.62
C ALA A 250 -8.08 6.61 -10.43
N ILE A 251 -7.17 7.58 -10.26
CA ILE A 251 -7.18 8.84 -11.03
C ILE A 251 -5.87 8.91 -11.81
N GLU A 252 -5.94 8.97 -13.15
CA GLU A 252 -4.76 9.24 -13.97
C GLU A 252 -4.43 10.73 -13.88
N SER A 253 -3.31 11.05 -13.24
CA SER A 253 -2.92 12.42 -12.93
C SER A 253 -1.40 12.55 -12.96
N PRO A 254 -0.84 13.69 -13.40
CA PRO A 254 -1.51 14.89 -13.93
C PRO A 254 -2.10 14.73 -15.35
N ILE A 255 -2.59 15.82 -15.93
CA ILE A 255 -2.93 15.87 -17.37
C ILE A 255 -1.76 15.40 -18.25
N GLY A 256 -2.04 14.63 -19.29
CA GLY A 256 -1.02 13.98 -20.14
C GLY A 256 -0.61 12.58 -19.68
N VAL A 257 -1.09 12.12 -18.51
CA VAL A 257 -0.91 10.74 -18.04
C VAL A 257 -2.02 9.85 -18.56
N GLY A 258 -1.65 8.76 -19.24
CA GLY A 258 -2.60 7.76 -19.73
C GLY A 258 -3.67 8.37 -20.64
N PHE A 259 -4.93 8.27 -20.22
CA PHE A 259 -6.07 8.85 -20.93
C PHE A 259 -6.43 10.28 -20.49
N SER A 260 -5.75 10.84 -19.49
CA SER A 260 -5.96 12.23 -19.05
C SER A 260 -5.29 13.21 -20.00
N TYR A 261 -5.97 14.32 -20.31
CA TYR A 261 -5.51 15.28 -21.31
C TYR A 261 -6.00 16.71 -21.05
N ASN A 262 -5.37 17.66 -21.73
CA ASN A 262 -5.83 19.04 -21.79
C ASN A 262 -6.89 19.18 -22.89
N THR A 263 -8.06 19.74 -22.56
CA THR A 263 -9.19 19.84 -23.47
C THR A 263 -8.97 20.83 -24.62
N ASP A 264 -8.11 21.84 -24.44
CA ASP A 264 -7.80 22.82 -25.50
C ASP A 264 -6.78 22.26 -26.50
N ASN A 265 -5.76 21.56 -25.99
CA ASN A 265 -4.78 20.86 -26.81
C ASN A 265 -4.30 19.60 -26.08
N PRO A 266 -4.77 18.40 -26.48
CA PRO A 266 -4.46 17.15 -25.78
C PRO A 266 -2.97 16.82 -25.63
N LYS A 267 -2.10 17.42 -26.46
CA LYS A 267 -0.64 17.20 -26.41
C LYS A 267 0.11 18.22 -25.55
N ASN A 268 -0.56 19.25 -25.04
CA ASN A 268 0.05 20.27 -24.20
C ASN A 268 -0.30 20.03 -22.73
N PHE A 269 0.72 19.95 -21.88
CA PHE A 269 0.58 19.73 -20.46
C PHE A 269 1.39 20.78 -19.69
N THR A 270 0.67 21.73 -19.08
CA THR A 270 1.24 22.58 -18.02
C THR A 270 1.08 21.81 -16.71
N ILE A 271 2.19 21.58 -16.03
CA ILE A 271 2.28 20.64 -14.90
C ILE A 271 3.20 21.19 -13.80
N GLY A 272 3.10 20.62 -12.61
CA GLY A 272 3.91 20.97 -11.44
C GLY A 272 3.15 20.67 -10.16
N ASP A 273 3.85 20.52 -9.04
CA ASP A 273 3.27 19.98 -7.79
C ASP A 273 1.99 20.68 -7.34
N ASP A 274 2.00 22.02 -7.27
CA ASP A 274 0.83 22.79 -6.85
C ASP A 274 -0.33 22.67 -7.83
N LEU A 275 -0.05 22.70 -9.14
CA LEU A 275 -1.07 22.63 -10.18
C LEU A 275 -1.70 21.24 -10.21
N THR A 276 -0.89 20.18 -10.13
CA THR A 276 -1.35 18.79 -10.04
C THR A 276 -2.23 18.60 -8.79
N ALA A 277 -1.80 19.12 -7.63
CA ALA A 277 -2.60 19.07 -6.41
C ALA A 277 -3.95 19.81 -6.56
N GLN A 278 -3.95 20.99 -7.19
CA GLN A 278 -5.17 21.75 -7.45
C GLN A 278 -6.11 21.02 -8.41
N GLN A 279 -5.58 20.47 -9.51
CA GLN A 279 -6.37 19.68 -10.48
C GLN A 279 -7.00 18.46 -9.80
N ASN A 280 -6.24 17.73 -8.98
CA ASN A 280 -6.74 16.58 -8.23
C ASN A 280 -7.79 16.99 -7.18
N HIS A 281 -7.61 18.12 -6.51
CA HIS A 281 -8.58 18.66 -5.56
C HIS A 281 -9.92 18.96 -6.26
N ASP A 282 -9.87 19.68 -7.37
CA ASP A 282 -11.08 20.10 -8.09
C ASP A 282 -11.78 18.90 -8.74
N ALA A 283 -11.00 17.96 -9.26
CA ALA A 283 -11.49 16.68 -9.77
C ALA A 283 -12.22 15.88 -8.67
N LEU A 284 -11.66 15.78 -7.46
CA LEU A 284 -12.34 15.09 -6.35
C LEU A 284 -13.60 15.82 -5.89
N ALA A 285 -13.59 17.15 -5.87
CA ALA A 285 -14.79 17.93 -5.56
C ALA A 285 -15.90 17.69 -6.59
N ASP A 286 -15.57 17.71 -7.88
CA ASP A 286 -16.50 17.41 -8.97
C ASP A 286 -17.00 15.95 -8.89
N PHE A 287 -16.11 15.00 -8.57
CA PHE A 287 -16.47 13.60 -8.36
C PHE A 287 -17.53 13.43 -7.28
N PHE A 288 -17.32 14.02 -6.10
CA PHE A 288 -18.25 13.89 -4.98
C PHE A 288 -19.55 14.68 -5.16
N ASN A 289 -19.55 15.74 -5.97
CA ASN A 289 -20.73 16.59 -6.11
C ASN A 289 -21.59 16.25 -7.33
N ASN A 290 -20.95 15.96 -8.46
CA ASN A 290 -21.61 15.90 -9.76
C ASN A 290 -21.54 14.50 -10.39
N VAL A 291 -20.38 13.82 -10.31
CA VAL A 291 -20.18 12.55 -11.02
C VAL A 291 -20.73 11.35 -10.25
N GLN A 292 -20.41 11.23 -8.96
CA GLN A 292 -20.81 10.13 -8.09
C GLN A 292 -21.24 10.62 -6.71
N ASN A 293 -22.29 11.44 -6.68
CA ASN A 293 -22.82 12.05 -5.45
C ASN A 293 -23.19 11.08 -4.32
N ARG A 294 -23.40 9.79 -4.62
CA ARG A 294 -23.59 8.72 -3.62
C ARG A 294 -22.39 8.53 -2.67
N TYR A 295 -21.21 9.03 -3.02
CA TYR A 295 -20.04 9.04 -2.13
C TYR A 295 -19.90 10.32 -1.29
N LYS A 296 -20.79 11.31 -1.40
CA LYS A 296 -20.66 12.63 -0.73
C LYS A 296 -20.56 12.56 0.80
N ASN A 297 -21.08 11.50 1.42
CA ASN A 297 -20.98 11.26 2.86
C ASN A 297 -20.19 9.98 3.18
N ARG A 298 -19.45 9.42 2.21
CA ARG A 298 -18.70 8.19 2.43
C ARG A 298 -17.38 8.50 3.11
N GLN A 299 -17.02 7.69 4.10
CA GLN A 299 -15.67 7.67 4.63
C GLN A 299 -14.66 7.41 3.49
N TRP A 300 -13.64 8.24 3.37
CA TRP A 300 -12.68 8.09 2.29
C TRP A 300 -11.23 8.37 2.69
N PHE A 301 -10.31 7.81 1.92
CA PHE A 301 -8.87 7.82 2.15
C PHE A 301 -8.12 8.16 0.86
N LEU A 302 -6.96 8.80 0.98
CA LEU A 302 -5.99 8.91 -0.11
C LEU A 302 -4.96 7.80 0.04
N ALA A 303 -4.60 7.16 -1.06
CA ALA A 303 -3.51 6.21 -1.12
C ALA A 303 -2.64 6.49 -2.36
N SER A 304 -1.33 6.31 -2.23
CA SER A 304 -0.41 6.48 -3.35
C SER A 304 0.89 5.71 -3.17
N GLU A 305 1.75 5.75 -4.20
CA GLU A 305 3.11 5.25 -4.15
C GLU A 305 4.15 6.19 -4.79
N SER A 306 5.45 5.98 -4.50
CA SER A 306 6.56 6.64 -5.19
C SER A 306 6.47 8.18 -5.08
N TYR A 307 6.37 8.89 -6.20
CA TYR A 307 6.13 10.35 -6.22
C TYR A 307 4.82 10.78 -5.52
N GLY A 308 3.96 9.81 -5.17
CA GLY A 308 2.87 9.94 -4.21
C GLY A 308 3.27 10.56 -2.87
N GLY A 309 4.55 10.42 -2.47
CA GLY A 309 5.15 11.15 -1.34
C GLY A 309 5.09 12.67 -1.46
N ILE A 310 4.93 13.22 -2.67
CA ILE A 310 4.67 14.64 -2.95
C ILE A 310 3.18 14.89 -3.22
N TYR A 311 2.54 14.06 -4.04
CA TYR A 311 1.14 14.24 -4.45
C TYR A 311 0.16 14.20 -3.28
N VAL A 312 0.30 13.23 -2.36
CA VAL A 312 -0.66 13.05 -1.27
C VAL A 312 -0.57 14.18 -0.24
N PRO A 313 0.61 14.59 0.25
CA PRO A 313 0.68 15.69 1.23
C PRO A 313 0.22 17.04 0.67
N THR A 314 0.54 17.35 -0.58
CA THR A 314 0.10 18.60 -1.25
C THR A 314 -1.42 18.62 -1.42
N LEU A 315 -2.02 17.53 -1.91
CA LEU A 315 -3.47 17.39 -2.06
C LEU A 315 -4.19 17.42 -0.70
N THR A 316 -3.67 16.72 0.30
CA THR A 316 -4.24 16.67 1.67
C THR A 316 -4.37 18.07 2.25
N LYS A 317 -3.36 18.93 2.07
CA LYS A 317 -3.40 20.33 2.52
C LYS A 317 -4.54 21.11 1.88
N LEU A 318 -4.78 20.96 0.57
CA LEU A 318 -5.88 21.65 -0.12
C LEU A 318 -7.23 21.14 0.36
N VAL A 319 -7.40 19.83 0.47
CA VAL A 319 -8.65 19.21 0.95
C VAL A 319 -8.95 19.65 2.39
N PHE A 320 -7.96 19.66 3.28
CA PHE A 320 -8.13 20.12 4.66
C PHE A 320 -8.62 21.57 4.72
N ASN A 321 -7.98 22.47 3.98
CA ASN A 321 -8.39 23.88 3.93
C ASN A 321 -9.84 24.03 3.44
N SER A 322 -10.21 23.31 2.38
CA SER A 322 -11.57 23.36 1.82
C SER A 322 -12.62 22.72 2.72
N ILE A 323 -12.31 21.65 3.45
CA ILE A 323 -13.20 21.05 4.46
C ILE A 323 -13.44 22.04 5.61
N ILE A 324 -12.36 22.64 6.15
CA ILE A 324 -12.45 23.62 7.24
C ILE A 324 -13.25 24.86 6.80
N ALA A 325 -13.08 25.30 5.56
CA ALA A 325 -13.83 26.40 4.96
C ALA A 325 -15.30 26.03 4.62
N GLY A 326 -15.68 24.75 4.69
CA GLY A 326 -17.01 24.26 4.35
C GLY A 326 -17.32 24.22 2.85
N SER A 327 -16.29 24.28 2.00
CA SER A 327 -16.43 24.28 0.53
C SER A 327 -16.18 22.91 -0.11
N PHE A 328 -15.55 21.96 0.59
CA PHE A 328 -15.31 20.62 0.04
C PHE A 328 -16.57 19.73 0.18
N PRO A 329 -17.04 19.05 -0.89
CA PRO A 329 -18.33 18.36 -0.87
C PRO A 329 -18.45 17.18 0.10
N ASN A 330 -17.37 16.44 0.33
CA ASN A 330 -17.32 15.30 1.25
C ASN A 330 -16.35 15.54 2.41
N PRO A 331 -16.84 15.89 3.62
CA PRO A 331 -15.98 16.17 4.77
C PRO A 331 -15.43 14.91 5.46
N ASN A 332 -15.88 13.70 5.11
CA ASN A 332 -15.54 12.45 5.80
C ASN A 332 -14.17 11.88 5.35
N PHE A 333 -13.16 12.75 5.28
CA PHE A 333 -11.80 12.39 4.90
C PHE A 333 -11.04 11.84 6.12
N SER A 334 -10.69 10.55 6.10
CA SER A 334 -10.27 9.81 7.29
C SER A 334 -8.81 9.34 7.30
N GLY A 335 -8.06 9.51 6.22
CA GLY A 335 -6.64 9.18 6.28
C GLY A 335 -5.90 9.19 4.96
N ILE A 336 -4.59 9.02 5.09
CA ILE A 336 -3.65 8.89 3.97
C ILE A 336 -2.77 7.66 4.13
N ALA A 337 -2.44 7.00 3.01
CA ALA A 337 -1.49 5.92 2.93
C ALA A 337 -0.46 6.19 1.81
N ILE A 338 0.82 6.10 2.09
CA ILE A 338 1.89 6.34 1.11
C ILE A 338 2.85 5.15 1.13
N GLY A 339 2.93 4.45 0.00
CA GLY A 339 3.81 3.31 -0.22
C GLY A 339 5.11 3.75 -0.87
N ASN A 340 6.27 3.42 -0.30
CA ASN A 340 7.57 3.70 -0.93
C ASN A 340 7.64 5.15 -1.44
N GLY A 341 7.43 6.13 -0.56
CA GLY A 341 7.15 7.50 -0.97
C GLY A 341 8.38 8.38 -1.04
N LEU A 342 8.59 9.14 -2.13
CA LEU A 342 9.62 10.18 -2.17
C LEU A 342 9.19 11.39 -1.31
N MET A 343 9.40 11.32 0.00
CA MET A 343 8.98 12.37 0.95
C MET A 343 10.07 13.42 1.21
N ASN A 344 11.34 13.02 1.15
CA ASN A 344 12.49 13.91 1.24
C ASN A 344 13.64 13.37 0.39
N ALA A 345 13.97 14.07 -0.70
CA ALA A 345 14.94 13.62 -1.68
C ALA A 345 16.35 13.44 -1.10
N ARG A 346 16.74 14.31 -0.15
CA ARG A 346 18.05 14.25 0.52
C ARG A 346 18.15 13.04 1.44
N ILE A 347 17.14 12.81 2.28
CA ILE A 347 17.09 11.67 3.21
C ILE A 347 17.01 10.36 2.42
N ASN A 348 16.19 10.31 1.36
CA ASN A 348 16.10 9.14 0.48
C ASN A 348 17.44 8.83 -0.20
N THR A 349 18.13 9.84 -0.75
CA THR A 349 19.46 9.64 -1.37
C THR A 349 20.50 9.16 -0.36
N ASN A 350 20.52 9.73 0.85
CA ASN A 350 21.48 9.33 1.88
C ASN A 350 21.25 7.89 2.36
N SER A 351 19.98 7.51 2.54
CA SER A 351 19.62 6.17 2.98
C SER A 351 19.88 5.11 1.91
N GLN A 352 19.74 5.42 0.63
CA GLN A 352 20.13 4.52 -0.47
C GLN A 352 21.61 4.14 -0.42
N VAL A 353 22.48 5.10 -0.12
CA VAL A 353 23.92 4.83 0.04
C VAL A 353 24.16 3.88 1.21
N GLU A 354 23.42 4.05 2.30
CA GLU A 354 23.58 3.24 3.52
C GLU A 354 22.95 1.85 3.36
N ALA A 355 21.85 1.73 2.61
CA ALA A 355 21.24 0.45 2.26
C ALA A 355 22.11 -0.40 1.31
N ALA A 356 22.97 0.23 0.52
CA ALA A 356 23.80 -0.43 -0.49
C ALA A 356 25.18 -0.90 0.02
N LEU A 357 25.51 -0.66 1.29
CA LEU A 357 26.85 -0.90 1.84
C LEU A 357 26.79 -1.80 3.10
N ASP A 358 27.80 -2.66 3.28
CA ASP A 358 28.01 -3.40 4.53
C ASP A 358 28.68 -2.54 5.60
N LEU A 359 28.84 -3.14 6.78
CA LEU A 359 29.45 -2.51 7.94
C LEU A 359 30.90 -2.07 7.71
N ASP A 360 31.56 -2.63 6.69
CA ASP A 360 32.94 -2.32 6.28
C ASP A 360 32.96 -1.34 5.08
N GLY A 361 31.80 -0.87 4.61
CA GLY A 361 31.67 0.05 3.48
C GLY A 361 31.85 -0.61 2.11
N ASN A 362 31.76 -1.94 2.03
CA ASN A 362 31.75 -2.67 0.76
C ASN A 362 30.33 -2.74 0.21
N TYR A 363 30.23 -2.78 -1.12
CA TYR A 363 28.95 -2.94 -1.81
C TYR A 363 28.31 -4.28 -1.48
N ILE A 364 27.09 -4.27 -0.94
CA ILE A 364 26.31 -5.49 -0.78
C ILE A 364 25.50 -5.73 -2.05
N ASP A 365 25.73 -6.88 -2.68
CA ASP A 365 24.95 -7.42 -3.80
C ASP A 365 23.61 -8.01 -3.32
N SER A 366 23.00 -7.43 -2.26
CA SER A 366 21.87 -8.02 -1.56
C SER A 366 20.53 -7.81 -2.26
N MET A 367 20.46 -6.85 -3.20
CA MET A 367 19.20 -6.43 -3.79
C MET A 367 19.30 -6.57 -5.30
N ASN A 368 19.10 -7.79 -5.78
CA ASN A 368 18.86 -8.03 -7.19
C ASN A 368 17.55 -7.31 -7.57
N ILE A 369 17.64 -6.07 -8.07
CA ILE A 369 16.52 -5.21 -8.48
C ILE A 369 15.88 -5.72 -9.79
N TYR A 370 14.68 -5.26 -10.14
CA TYR A 370 13.99 -5.73 -11.35
C TYR A 370 14.83 -5.50 -12.61
N GLN A 371 15.79 -4.56 -12.57
CA GLN A 371 16.77 -4.36 -13.63
C GLN A 371 17.66 -5.60 -13.91
N TYR A 372 17.80 -6.50 -12.94
CA TYR A 372 18.49 -7.78 -13.08
C TYR A 372 17.62 -8.80 -13.84
N CYS A 373 16.38 -8.50 -14.18
CA CYS A 373 15.63 -9.32 -15.13
C CYS A 373 16.15 -9.25 -16.57
N TYR A 374 16.95 -8.24 -16.86
CA TYR A 374 17.35 -7.89 -18.21
C TYR A 374 18.71 -8.53 -18.57
N SER A 375 19.16 -8.37 -19.82
CA SER A 375 20.30 -9.12 -20.38
C SER A 375 21.55 -9.13 -19.47
N LYS A 376 22.42 -10.15 -19.61
CA LYS A 376 23.68 -10.24 -18.84
C LYS A 376 24.54 -8.98 -18.99
N SER A 377 24.51 -8.34 -20.16
CA SER A 377 25.15 -7.03 -20.37
C SER A 377 24.52 -5.92 -19.54
N GLN A 378 23.18 -5.85 -19.45
CA GLN A 378 22.49 -4.87 -18.61
C GLN A 378 22.72 -5.14 -17.12
N LYS A 379 22.76 -6.40 -16.67
CA LYS A 379 23.14 -6.77 -15.29
C LYS A 379 24.50 -6.18 -14.88
N GLU A 380 25.54 -6.49 -15.67
CA GLU A 380 26.91 -6.03 -15.39
C GLU A 380 27.05 -4.51 -15.55
N GLN A 381 26.39 -3.93 -16.56
CA GLN A 381 26.38 -2.49 -16.78
C GLN A 381 25.69 -1.75 -15.62
N THR A 382 24.54 -2.23 -15.16
CA THR A 382 23.83 -1.67 -14.01
C THR A 382 24.65 -1.77 -12.74
N LYS A 383 25.30 -2.91 -12.49
CA LYS A 383 26.20 -3.11 -11.33
C LYS A 383 27.37 -2.11 -11.35
N GLU A 384 28.02 -1.92 -12.48
CA GLU A 384 29.13 -0.97 -12.63
C GLU A 384 28.69 0.50 -12.56
N ILE A 385 27.54 0.86 -13.14
CA ILE A 385 26.96 2.21 -13.04
C ILE A 385 26.60 2.53 -11.59
N LEU A 386 25.94 1.60 -10.91
CA LEU A 386 25.49 1.74 -9.53
C LEU A 386 26.69 1.90 -8.60
N LYS A 387 27.71 1.05 -8.74
CA LYS A 387 28.95 1.13 -7.98
C LYS A 387 29.65 2.49 -8.16
N LYS A 388 29.77 2.98 -9.40
CA LYS A 388 30.37 4.30 -9.69
C LYS A 388 29.55 5.45 -9.09
N LYS A 389 28.22 5.42 -9.19
CA LYS A 389 27.34 6.45 -8.61
C LYS A 389 27.36 6.44 -7.09
N ILE A 390 27.32 5.28 -6.43
CA ILE A 390 27.49 5.16 -4.98
C ILE A 390 28.82 5.76 -4.54
N GLN A 391 29.92 5.46 -5.25
CA GLN A 391 31.23 6.04 -4.96
C GLN A 391 31.27 7.57 -5.15
N THR A 392 30.58 8.10 -6.16
CA THR A 392 30.43 9.56 -6.33
C THR A 392 29.62 10.18 -5.19
N LEU A 393 28.53 9.53 -4.78
CA LEU A 393 27.65 10.00 -3.72
C LEU A 393 28.30 9.91 -2.34
N LEU A 394 29.10 8.88 -2.08
CA LEU A 394 29.96 8.80 -0.90
C LEU A 394 30.95 9.97 -0.86
N ARG A 395 31.50 10.40 -2.01
CA ARG A 395 32.37 11.58 -2.08
C ARG A 395 31.59 12.89 -1.89
N GLN A 396 30.37 12.98 -2.41
CA GLN A 396 29.49 14.15 -2.23
C GLN A 396 28.96 14.27 -0.80
N LYS A 397 28.71 13.15 -0.10
CA LYS A 397 28.39 13.11 1.34
C LYS A 397 29.50 13.78 2.19
N TYR A 398 30.74 13.78 1.70
CA TYR A 398 31.88 14.45 2.34
C TYR A 398 32.02 15.95 1.99
N HIS A 399 31.31 16.44 0.98
CA HIS A 399 31.33 17.85 0.57
C HIS A 399 29.91 18.44 0.67
N SER A 400 29.62 19.01 1.84
CA SER A 400 28.38 19.72 2.11
C SER A 400 28.22 20.92 1.19
N GLY A 401 27.45 20.79 0.10
CA GLY A 401 27.10 21.94 -0.74
C GLY A 401 26.44 21.64 -2.09
N ASP A 402 26.53 20.42 -2.63
CA ASP A 402 26.16 20.19 -4.03
C ASP A 402 24.72 19.74 -4.28
N GLU A 403 24.25 20.02 -5.51
CA GLU A 403 22.92 19.74 -6.06
C GLU A 403 22.36 18.35 -5.71
N VAL A 404 21.06 18.30 -5.44
CA VAL A 404 20.30 17.07 -5.20
C VAL A 404 20.45 16.14 -6.41
N PRO A 405 21.06 14.94 -6.25
CA PRO A 405 21.21 14.00 -7.33
C PRO A 405 19.84 13.51 -7.80
N LYS A 406 19.64 13.44 -9.12
CA LYS A 406 18.47 12.75 -9.71
C LYS A 406 18.41 11.30 -9.17
N PRO A 407 17.20 10.75 -8.94
CA PRO A 407 17.03 9.42 -8.36
C PRO A 407 17.88 8.35 -9.04
N TYR A 408 18.28 7.37 -8.24
CA TYR A 408 19.40 6.45 -8.47
C TYR A 408 19.34 5.63 -9.76
N LEU A 409 18.15 5.47 -10.34
CA LEU A 409 17.92 4.62 -11.49
C LEU A 409 17.14 5.41 -12.54
N SER A 410 17.77 5.62 -13.70
CA SER A 410 17.03 5.96 -14.92
C SER A 410 16.11 4.78 -15.21
N HIS A 411 14.80 5.02 -15.27
CA HIS A 411 13.85 4.02 -15.71
C HIS A 411 14.23 3.69 -17.16
N GLY A 412 14.76 2.48 -17.39
CA GLY A 412 14.90 1.98 -18.75
C GLY A 412 13.49 1.76 -19.28
N GLU A 413 13.01 2.66 -20.13
CA GLU A 413 11.65 2.62 -20.70
C GLU A 413 11.35 1.41 -21.59
N ASN A 414 12.29 0.51 -21.80
CA ASN A 414 12.13 -0.56 -22.77
C ASN A 414 12.72 -1.86 -22.23
N ASP A 415 11.91 -2.68 -21.57
CA ASP A 415 12.16 -4.12 -21.59
C ASP A 415 10.89 -4.97 -21.39
N GLN A 416 10.49 -5.61 -22.48
CA GLN A 416 9.33 -6.47 -22.67
C GLN A 416 9.55 -7.85 -22.04
N THR A 417 9.18 -8.07 -20.78
CA THR A 417 9.56 -9.33 -20.11
C THR A 417 8.56 -9.87 -19.09
N ALA A 418 7.29 -9.88 -19.48
CA ALA A 418 6.16 -10.36 -18.69
C ALA A 418 6.31 -11.75 -18.03
N ASP A 419 7.12 -12.62 -18.64
CA ASP A 419 7.29 -14.01 -18.23
C ASP A 419 8.66 -14.25 -17.57
N LYS A 420 9.47 -13.21 -17.40
CA LYS A 420 10.76 -13.34 -16.72
C LYS A 420 10.57 -13.24 -15.22
N ILE A 421 11.33 -14.07 -14.51
CA ILE A 421 11.42 -14.08 -13.06
C ILE A 421 12.88 -13.84 -12.71
N ASN A 422 13.13 -12.95 -11.76
CA ASN A 422 14.46 -12.76 -11.21
C ASN A 422 14.78 -13.85 -10.19
N TYR A 423 15.32 -14.97 -10.68
CA TYR A 423 15.75 -16.10 -9.84
C TYR A 423 17.02 -15.84 -9.04
N ASP A 424 17.78 -14.79 -9.37
CA ASP A 424 18.98 -14.43 -8.62
C ASP A 424 18.61 -13.76 -7.29
N ASN A 425 17.35 -13.37 -7.09
CA ASN A 425 16.91 -12.71 -5.86
C ASN A 425 17.22 -13.53 -4.60
N SER A 426 17.67 -12.84 -3.56
CA SER A 426 18.01 -13.39 -2.24
C SER A 426 16.79 -13.66 -1.36
N ASP A 427 15.58 -13.29 -1.81
CA ASP A 427 14.30 -13.55 -1.14
C ASP A 427 13.92 -15.05 -1.13
N ASN A 428 13.21 -15.47 -0.10
CA ASN A 428 12.81 -16.85 0.17
C ASN A 428 11.68 -17.36 -0.76
N GLN A 429 11.19 -16.54 -1.70
CA GLN A 429 10.05 -16.81 -2.59
C GLN A 429 10.40 -17.41 -3.96
N PHE A 430 11.63 -17.91 -4.16
CA PHE A 430 12.08 -18.50 -5.45
C PHE A 430 12.12 -17.51 -6.64
N GLY A 431 12.25 -16.20 -6.36
CA GLY A 431 12.32 -15.10 -7.34
C GLY A 431 11.03 -14.27 -7.46
N TYR A 432 11.10 -13.07 -8.03
CA TYR A 432 9.92 -12.22 -8.28
C TYR A 432 9.73 -11.91 -9.79
N PRO A 433 8.48 -11.67 -10.25
CA PRO A 433 8.20 -11.28 -11.63
C PRO A 433 8.79 -9.91 -11.97
N CYS A 434 9.39 -9.81 -13.15
CA CYS A 434 9.99 -8.56 -13.60
C CYS A 434 8.93 -7.48 -13.85
N TYR A 435 9.25 -6.21 -13.54
CA TYR A 435 8.37 -5.10 -13.85
C TYR A 435 8.01 -5.12 -15.35
N ASN A 436 6.72 -5.10 -15.67
CA ASN A 436 6.30 -5.13 -17.06
C ASN A 436 5.00 -4.37 -17.34
N ASN A 437 5.16 -3.15 -17.82
CA ASN A 437 4.08 -2.31 -18.28
C ASN A 437 3.50 -2.73 -19.66
N TYR A 438 4.19 -3.60 -20.42
CA TYR A 438 3.76 -3.98 -21.78
C TYR A 438 2.39 -4.66 -21.83
N ARG A 439 2.05 -5.47 -20.80
CA ARG A 439 0.75 -6.15 -20.75
C ARG A 439 -0.38 -5.14 -20.57
N ALA A 440 -0.25 -4.25 -19.60
CA ALA A 440 -1.20 -3.16 -19.39
C ALA A 440 -1.29 -2.27 -20.63
N TRP A 441 -0.15 -1.91 -21.23
CA TRP A 441 -0.09 -1.15 -22.47
C TRP A 441 -0.84 -1.80 -23.62
N THR A 442 -0.61 -3.09 -23.85
CA THR A 442 -1.26 -3.85 -24.94
C THR A 442 -2.77 -3.93 -24.70
N TYR A 443 -3.19 -4.15 -23.45
CA TYR A 443 -4.60 -4.23 -23.08
C TYR A 443 -5.30 -2.88 -23.23
N LEU A 444 -4.72 -1.80 -22.70
CA LEU A 444 -5.30 -0.45 -22.69
C LEU A 444 -5.20 0.25 -24.05
N SER A 445 -4.30 -0.20 -24.93
CA SER A 445 -4.18 0.32 -26.29
C SER A 445 -5.23 -0.23 -27.26
N GLN A 446 -5.90 -1.34 -26.93
CA GLN A 446 -6.93 -1.95 -27.77
C GLN A 446 -8.12 -1.01 -27.97
N LEU A 447 -8.67 -1.01 -29.19
CA LEU A 447 -9.81 -0.17 -29.54
C LEU A 447 -11.04 -0.56 -28.71
N GLU A 448 -11.24 -1.86 -28.52
CA GLU A 448 -12.33 -2.43 -27.73
C GLU A 448 -12.23 -1.99 -26.27
N THR A 449 -11.02 -1.98 -25.69
CA THR A 449 -10.79 -1.48 -24.34
C THR A 449 -11.07 0.02 -24.25
N LYS A 450 -10.59 0.81 -25.21
CA LYS A 450 -10.85 2.26 -25.26
C LYS A 450 -12.35 2.57 -25.38
N GLN A 451 -13.07 1.81 -26.21
CA GLN A 451 -14.53 1.94 -26.35
C GLN A 451 -15.27 1.55 -25.07
N ALA A 452 -14.89 0.42 -24.45
CA ALA A 452 -15.45 -0.02 -23.18
C ALA A 452 -15.15 0.97 -22.04
N PHE A 453 -14.05 1.73 -22.15
CA PHE A 453 -13.68 2.77 -21.20
C PHE A 453 -14.23 4.14 -21.55
N HIS A 454 -15.02 4.25 -22.62
CA HIS A 454 -15.59 5.52 -23.06
C HIS A 454 -14.51 6.61 -23.21
N ILE A 455 -13.33 6.23 -23.72
CA ILE A 455 -12.25 7.19 -23.98
C ILE A 455 -12.73 8.21 -25.01
N ASP A 456 -12.50 9.49 -24.72
CA ASP A 456 -13.00 10.61 -25.48
C ASP A 456 -12.52 10.57 -26.95
N ASP A 457 -13.43 10.88 -27.87
CA ASP A 457 -13.15 10.90 -29.30
C ASP A 457 -12.02 11.88 -29.66
N ASP A 458 -11.86 12.98 -28.93
CA ASP A 458 -10.81 13.97 -29.18
C ASP A 458 -9.44 13.45 -28.72
N TRP A 459 -9.38 12.65 -27.65
CA TRP A 459 -8.16 11.93 -27.28
C TRP A 459 -7.78 10.93 -28.39
N ILE A 460 -8.76 10.19 -28.92
CA ILE A 460 -8.56 9.23 -30.02
C ILE A 460 -8.10 9.95 -31.30
N LYS A 461 -8.77 11.04 -31.69
CA LYS A 461 -8.43 11.86 -32.88
C LYS A 461 -7.06 12.54 -32.75
N ALA A 462 -6.65 12.91 -31.54
CA ALA A 462 -5.32 13.47 -31.29
C ALA A 462 -4.18 12.46 -31.54
N ASN A 463 -4.52 11.19 -31.78
CA ASN A 463 -3.59 10.08 -32.04
C ASN A 463 -2.58 9.94 -30.91
N ILE A 464 -3.07 10.03 -29.67
CA ILE A 464 -2.30 9.77 -28.46
C ILE A 464 -2.27 8.26 -28.23
N THR A 465 -1.13 7.75 -27.76
CA THR A 465 -0.99 6.35 -27.36
C THR A 465 -1.01 6.31 -25.85
N TRP A 466 -1.76 5.37 -25.27
CA TRP A 466 -1.71 5.17 -23.82
C TRP A 466 -0.34 4.60 -23.49
N GLU A 467 0.32 5.16 -22.48
CA GLU A 467 1.60 4.69 -21.97
C GLU A 467 1.51 4.67 -20.45
N GLY A 468 2.09 3.67 -19.79
CA GLY A 468 1.96 3.60 -18.33
C GLY A 468 2.80 4.64 -17.60
N CYS A 469 3.81 5.24 -18.22
CA CYS A 469 4.45 6.48 -17.76
C CYS A 469 4.75 7.37 -18.96
N ASN A 470 4.40 8.64 -18.88
CA ASN A 470 4.72 9.62 -19.92
C ASN A 470 6.12 10.21 -19.66
N GLY A 471 7.12 9.71 -20.38
CA GLY A 471 8.52 10.12 -20.21
C GLY A 471 8.77 11.59 -20.49
N GLU A 472 8.14 12.16 -21.53
CA GLU A 472 8.27 13.58 -21.87
C GLU A 472 7.73 14.48 -20.74
N LEU A 473 6.62 14.07 -20.13
CA LEU A 473 6.03 14.72 -18.98
C LEU A 473 6.95 14.64 -17.78
N GLY A 474 7.43 13.43 -17.44
CA GLY A 474 8.35 13.21 -16.32
C GLY A 474 9.63 14.04 -16.43
N ASP A 475 10.23 14.10 -17.62
CA ASP A 475 11.46 14.88 -17.89
C ASP A 475 11.27 16.39 -17.75
N LYS A 476 10.07 16.89 -18.06
CA LYS A 476 9.74 18.31 -18.02
C LYS A 476 9.05 18.72 -16.71
N TYR A 477 8.81 17.80 -15.79
CA TYR A 477 8.03 18.06 -14.59
C TYR A 477 8.77 18.99 -13.63
N PRO A 478 8.27 20.23 -13.39
CA PRO A 478 8.95 21.16 -12.51
C PRO A 478 8.68 20.77 -11.05
N THR A 479 9.62 20.05 -10.46
CA THR A 479 9.57 19.66 -9.05
C THR A 479 9.76 20.91 -8.18
N LYS A 480 8.75 21.26 -7.38
CA LYS A 480 8.81 22.36 -6.41
C LYS A 480 9.20 21.87 -5.03
N TYR A 481 8.73 20.68 -4.66
CA TYR A 481 9.01 20.08 -3.35
C TYR A 481 10.04 18.96 -3.49
N ASP A 482 11.20 19.15 -2.88
CA ASP A 482 12.20 18.11 -2.62
C ASP A 482 12.20 17.65 -1.15
N ASP A 483 11.49 18.37 -0.28
CA ASP A 483 11.25 18.07 1.12
C ASP A 483 9.79 18.39 1.51
N THR A 484 9.06 17.36 1.95
CA THR A 484 7.65 17.49 2.39
C THR A 484 7.48 17.61 3.90
N THR A 485 8.57 17.78 4.66
CA THR A 485 8.56 17.89 6.14
C THR A 485 7.51 18.89 6.63
N ASP A 486 7.44 20.08 6.03
CA ASP A 486 6.49 21.11 6.44
C ASP A 486 5.04 20.79 6.07
N LEU A 487 4.81 20.04 4.99
CA LEU A 487 3.47 19.55 4.62
C LEU A 487 2.99 18.52 5.64
N PHE A 488 3.83 17.56 6.03
CA PHE A 488 3.48 16.58 7.07
C PHE A 488 3.25 17.25 8.43
N LYS A 489 4.11 18.19 8.83
CA LYS A 489 3.92 18.98 10.05
C LYS A 489 2.60 19.74 10.02
N TYR A 490 2.24 20.34 8.88
CA TYR A 490 0.95 20.99 8.70
C TYR A 490 -0.22 20.01 8.84
N ILE A 491 -0.17 18.85 8.18
CA ILE A 491 -1.22 17.82 8.24
C ILE A 491 -1.43 17.37 9.69
N ILE A 492 -0.35 17.00 10.39
CA ILE A 492 -0.41 16.52 11.77
C ILE A 492 -0.96 17.60 12.71
N ARG A 493 -0.52 18.87 12.57
CA ARG A 493 -1.06 19.98 13.36
C ARG A 493 -2.55 20.21 13.09
N THR A 494 -2.98 20.10 11.83
CA THR A 494 -4.38 20.28 11.46
C THR A 494 -5.25 19.18 12.05
N VAL A 495 -4.84 17.92 11.94
CA VAL A 495 -5.53 16.77 12.55
C VAL A 495 -5.65 16.93 14.07
N THR A 496 -4.55 17.30 14.74
CA THR A 496 -4.52 17.42 16.21
C THR A 496 -5.26 18.65 16.75
N SER A 497 -5.40 19.71 15.97
CA SER A 497 -6.11 20.94 16.38
C SER A 497 -7.57 21.01 15.93
N SER A 498 -7.95 20.28 14.87
CA SER A 498 -9.27 20.35 14.24
C SER A 498 -10.06 19.05 14.40
N THR A 499 -10.14 18.54 15.63
CA THR A 499 -10.77 17.24 15.96
C THR A 499 -12.25 17.15 15.55
N LYS A 500 -12.94 18.27 15.37
CA LYS A 500 -14.30 18.33 14.81
C LYS A 500 -14.41 17.71 13.41
N TYR A 501 -13.37 17.87 12.58
CA TYR A 501 -13.40 17.44 11.17
C TYR A 501 -12.60 16.17 10.91
N PHE A 502 -11.55 15.92 11.71
CA PHE A 502 -10.57 14.86 11.44
C PHE A 502 -10.39 13.93 12.65
N GLU A 503 -11.49 13.58 13.30
CA GLU A 503 -11.50 12.56 14.36
C GLU A 503 -10.96 11.23 13.82
N ASP A 504 -10.05 10.61 14.57
CA ASP A 504 -9.40 9.34 14.22
C ASP A 504 -8.64 9.30 12.86
N PHE A 505 -8.22 10.44 12.32
CA PHE A 505 -7.49 10.49 11.05
C PHE A 505 -6.21 9.64 11.09
N LYS A 506 -6.04 8.75 10.10
CA LYS A 506 -4.91 7.81 10.04
C LYS A 506 -3.88 8.24 9.01
N ILE A 507 -2.60 8.13 9.37
CA ILE A 507 -1.48 8.28 8.44
C ILE A 507 -0.72 6.96 8.45
N LEU A 508 -0.62 6.31 7.29
CA LEU A 508 0.17 5.09 7.09
C LEU A 508 1.29 5.39 6.09
N ILE A 509 2.53 5.17 6.51
CA ILE A 509 3.68 5.10 5.62
C ILE A 509 4.13 3.65 5.62
N TYR A 510 4.23 3.03 4.44
CA TYR A 510 4.63 1.65 4.29
C TYR A 510 5.67 1.52 3.19
N ASN A 511 6.59 0.57 3.31
CA ASN A 511 7.65 0.37 2.33
C ASN A 511 7.87 -1.12 2.12
N GLY A 512 8.02 -1.53 0.87
CA GLY A 512 8.76 -2.76 0.56
C GLY A 512 10.23 -2.54 0.97
N ASP A 513 10.74 -3.38 1.86
CA ASP A 513 12.13 -3.32 2.35
C ASP A 513 13.16 -3.70 1.27
N ALA A 514 12.71 -4.39 0.22
CA ALA A 514 13.46 -4.68 -0.99
C ALA A 514 13.55 -3.51 -2.00
N ASP A 515 12.84 -2.40 -1.78
CA ASP A 515 12.91 -1.26 -2.70
C ASP A 515 14.18 -0.43 -2.48
N THR A 516 14.80 -0.05 -3.59
CA THR A 516 15.99 0.81 -3.61
C THR A 516 15.68 2.23 -4.09
N VAL A 517 14.53 2.47 -4.73
CA VAL A 517 14.18 3.78 -5.29
C VAL A 517 13.63 4.71 -4.21
N CYS A 518 12.68 4.24 -3.40
CA CYS A 518 12.18 4.92 -2.22
C CYS A 518 12.23 3.94 -1.03
N ASN A 519 13.47 3.70 -0.58
CA ASN A 519 13.80 2.65 0.35
C ASN A 519 13.23 2.90 1.76
N PHE A 520 12.98 1.81 2.50
CA PHE A 520 12.38 1.87 3.82
C PHE A 520 13.18 2.66 4.87
N LEU A 521 14.53 2.71 4.77
CA LEU A 521 15.35 3.49 5.70
C LEU A 521 15.12 4.99 5.49
N GLY A 522 15.00 5.44 4.24
CA GLY A 522 14.74 6.84 3.92
C GLY A 522 13.43 7.33 4.52
N ASP A 523 12.36 6.56 4.31
CA ASP A 523 11.03 6.92 4.79
C ASP A 523 10.91 6.80 6.32
N SER A 524 11.57 5.81 6.92
CA SER A 524 11.69 5.72 8.38
C SER A 524 12.40 6.96 8.94
N TRP A 525 13.57 7.33 8.41
CA TRP A 525 14.34 8.47 8.91
C TRP A 525 13.59 9.79 8.77
N PHE A 526 12.86 9.94 7.66
CA PHE A 526 12.00 11.11 7.45
C PHE A 526 10.92 11.21 8.54
N ILE A 527 10.15 10.14 8.77
CA ILE A 527 9.08 10.14 9.78
C ILE A 527 9.63 10.29 11.20
N ASP A 528 10.80 9.72 11.50
CA ASP A 528 11.49 9.95 12.78
C ASP A 528 11.86 11.41 12.98
N GLY A 529 12.35 12.07 11.93
CA GLY A 529 12.66 13.50 11.93
C GLY A 529 11.41 14.35 12.21
N VAL A 530 10.31 14.07 11.51
CA VAL A 530 9.02 14.74 11.73
C VAL A 530 8.52 14.50 13.16
N ALA A 531 8.53 13.25 13.63
CA ALA A 531 8.08 12.88 14.97
C ALA A 531 8.89 13.57 16.06
N LYS A 532 10.22 13.61 15.91
CA LYS A 532 11.13 14.31 16.83
C LYS A 532 10.83 15.81 16.85
N ASP A 533 10.71 16.44 15.69
CA ASP A 533 10.43 17.88 15.58
C ASP A 533 9.05 18.27 16.15
N MET A 534 8.11 17.32 16.15
CA MET A 534 6.76 17.50 16.69
C MET A 534 6.60 16.95 18.12
N ASN A 535 7.68 16.46 18.74
CA ASN A 535 7.72 15.92 20.09
C ASN A 535 6.74 14.74 20.31
N PHE A 536 6.62 13.86 19.30
CA PHE A 536 5.82 12.65 19.38
C PHE A 536 6.54 11.55 20.18
N THR A 537 5.77 10.75 20.92
CA THR A 537 6.29 9.51 21.50
C THR A 537 6.31 8.44 20.40
N VAL A 538 7.50 7.94 20.06
CA VAL A 538 7.68 6.87 19.08
C VAL A 538 7.97 5.56 19.83
N PRO A 539 6.96 4.73 20.15
CA PRO A 539 7.21 3.40 20.69
C PRO A 539 7.74 2.50 19.56
N ARG A 540 9.03 2.12 19.59
CA ARG A 540 9.58 1.12 18.67
C ARG A 540 9.66 -0.25 19.34
N ALA A 541 9.36 -1.29 18.57
CA ALA A 541 9.83 -2.65 18.84
C ALA A 541 11.24 -2.80 18.21
N GLU A 542 12.20 -3.41 18.91
CA GLU A 542 13.51 -3.72 18.33
C GLU A 542 13.42 -4.93 17.39
N TYR A 543 14.04 -4.83 16.20
CA TYR A 543 14.47 -5.97 15.41
C TYR A 543 15.99 -6.05 15.49
N THR A 544 16.54 -7.14 16.05
CA THR A 544 17.98 -7.43 16.01
C THR A 544 18.24 -8.36 14.81
N ILE A 545 18.82 -7.85 13.73
CA ILE A 545 19.42 -8.72 12.70
C ILE A 545 20.78 -9.16 13.23
N SER A 546 20.83 -10.30 13.93
CA SER A 546 22.09 -10.99 14.21
C SER A 546 22.47 -11.85 13.01
N LEU A 547 23.30 -11.30 12.13
CA LEU A 547 24.03 -12.08 11.12
C LEU A 547 25.04 -12.97 11.84
N THR A 548 24.62 -14.19 12.19
CA THR A 548 25.54 -15.23 12.66
C THR A 548 26.18 -15.85 11.43
N ILE A 549 27.43 -15.48 11.12
CA ILE A 549 28.24 -16.18 10.13
C ILE A 549 28.55 -17.57 10.71
N ILE A 550 27.80 -18.59 10.29
CA ILE A 550 28.18 -19.98 10.50
C ILE A 550 29.15 -20.34 9.38
N ILE A 551 30.45 -20.36 9.69
CA ILE A 551 31.48 -20.93 8.82
C ILE A 551 31.34 -22.46 8.94
N PHE A 552 31.02 -23.12 7.83
CA PHE A 552 31.18 -24.58 7.67
C PHE A 552 32.54 -24.89 7.07
#